data_AF-A0A9E1I832-F1
#
_entry.id   AF-A0A9E1I832-F1
#
_cell.length_a   1.000
_cell.length_b   1.000
_cell.length_c   1.000
_cell.angle_alpha   90.00
_cell.angle_beta   90.00
_cell.angle_gamma   90.00
#
_symmetry.space_group_name_H-M   'P 1'
#
loop_
_entity.id
_entity.type
_entity.pdbx_description
1 polymer ?
#
loop_
_entity_poly.entity_id
_entity_poly.type
_entity_poly.pdbx_seq_one_letter_code
_entity_poly.pdbx_strand_id
1 'polypeptide(L)'
;MQLLVITIDDCDEFLATLEGLRAHGMNGIVFQSTSLKHALLNSNVDAPPIFGRVSKIMSHDFESSHTAFLLLNDDQLEHAKRVIRRNTHGLGKKGVMFTLPVLSFEGIDAE
;
A
#
# COMPACT_ATOMS: atom_id res chain seq x y z
N MET A 1 6.87 19.20 6.59
CA MET A 1 6.89 17.73 6.56
C MET A 1 5.47 17.21 6.53
N GLN A 2 5.23 16.17 5.74
CA GLN A 2 3.94 15.51 5.60
C GLN A 2 4.15 13.99 5.59
N LEU A 3 3.27 13.28 6.29
CA LEU A 3 3.20 11.83 6.20
C LEU A 3 2.37 11.47 4.98
N LEU A 4 3.02 10.95 3.95
CA LEU A 4 2.37 10.32 2.81
C LEU A 4 1.97 8.89 3.19
N VAL A 5 0.69 8.58 3.04
CA VAL A 5 0.16 7.23 3.15
C VAL A 5 -0.33 6.81 1.77
N ILE A 6 0.14 5.66 1.30
CA ILE A 6 -0.28 5.10 0.03
C ILE A 6 -0.57 3.61 0.15
N THR A 7 -1.72 3.19 -0.36
CA THR A 7 -2.10 1.79 -0.56
C THR A 7 -2.32 1.57 -2.04
N ILE A 8 -1.69 0.53 -2.60
CA ILE A 8 -1.92 0.07 -3.98
C ILE A 8 -2.28 -1.41 -3.89
N ASP A 9 -3.36 -1.81 -4.55
CA ASP A 9 -3.86 -3.18 -4.57
C ASP A 9 -3.00 -4.07 -5.47
N ASP A 10 -2.59 -3.55 -6.64
CA ASP A 10 -1.73 -4.24 -7.60
C ASP A 10 -0.27 -4.31 -7.09
N CYS A 11 0.24 -5.53 -6.92
CA CYS A 11 1.56 -5.76 -6.34
C CYS A 11 2.71 -5.26 -7.23
N ASP A 12 2.59 -5.38 -8.55
CA ASP A 12 3.63 -4.94 -9.49
C ASP A 12 3.74 -3.42 -9.52
N GLU A 13 2.59 -2.72 -9.60
CA GLU A 13 2.52 -1.26 -9.51
C GLU A 13 3.03 -0.75 -8.14
N PHE A 14 2.74 -1.48 -7.06
CA PHE A 14 3.25 -1.15 -5.73
C PHE A 14 4.77 -1.27 -5.65
N LEU A 15 5.34 -2.39 -6.09
CA LEU A 15 6.80 -2.60 -6.09
C LEU A 15 7.51 -1.59 -6.98
N ALA A 16 7.02 -1.36 -8.19
CA ALA A 16 7.57 -0.34 -9.09
C ALA A 16 7.52 1.06 -8.45
N THR A 17 6.45 1.37 -7.71
CA THR A 17 6.33 2.61 -6.94
C THR A 17 7.39 2.72 -5.86
N LEU A 18 7.62 1.66 -5.06
CA LEU A 18 8.64 1.67 -4.02
C LEU A 18 10.05 1.84 -4.59
N GLU A 19 10.38 1.13 -5.67
CA GLU A 19 11.66 1.27 -6.36
C GLU A 19 11.87 2.69 -6.87
N GLY A 20 10.83 3.27 -7.49
CA GLY A 20 10.86 4.65 -7.96
C GLY A 20 11.08 5.66 -6.84
N LEU A 21 10.42 5.48 -5.70
CA LEU A 21 10.57 6.37 -4.54
C LEU A 21 11.98 6.26 -3.93
N ARG A 22 12.48 5.03 -3.74
CA ARG A 22 13.83 4.77 -3.23
C ARG A 22 14.92 5.35 -4.15
N ALA A 23 14.76 5.22 -5.47
CA ALA A 23 15.70 5.77 -6.44
C ALA A 23 15.86 7.31 -6.35
N HIS A 24 14.89 8.00 -5.74
CA HIS A 24 14.93 9.44 -5.50
C HIS A 24 15.28 9.77 -4.03
N GLY A 25 15.87 8.82 -3.29
CA GLY A 25 16.32 9.01 -1.92
C GLY A 25 15.21 9.11 -0.88
N MET A 26 13.98 8.69 -1.22
CA MET A 26 12.87 8.68 -0.27
C MET A 26 12.85 7.38 0.52
N ASN A 27 12.79 7.51 1.84
CA ASN A 27 12.72 6.40 2.77
C ASN A 27 11.33 6.32 3.43
N GLY A 28 10.96 5.14 3.89
CA GLY A 28 9.69 4.90 4.55
C GLY A 28 9.55 3.49 5.06
N ILE A 29 8.36 3.18 5.56
CA ILE A 29 8.01 1.88 6.11
C ILE A 29 6.84 1.28 5.34
N VAL A 30 6.83 -0.04 5.19
CA VAL A 30 5.78 -0.78 4.46
C VAL A 30 5.07 -1.70 5.44
N PHE A 31 3.75 -1.65 5.42
CA PHE A 31 2.86 -2.52 6.17
C PHE A 31 2.12 -3.46 5.22
N GLN A 32 2.01 -4.72 5.62
CA GLN A 32 1.05 -5.62 5.02
C GLN A 32 -0.35 -5.20 5.46
N SER A 33 -1.27 -5.03 4.51
CA SER A 33 -2.63 -4.59 4.75
C SER A 33 -3.62 -5.49 3.99
N THR A 34 -4.91 -5.31 4.25
CA THR A 34 -5.95 -5.97 3.46
C THR A 34 -7.12 -5.02 3.26
N SER A 35 -7.78 -5.10 2.11
CA SER A 35 -8.94 -4.27 1.84
C SER A 35 -10.12 -4.68 2.74
N LEU A 36 -11.00 -3.73 3.07
CA LEU A 36 -12.20 -4.01 3.87
C LEU A 36 -13.05 -5.13 3.24
N LYS A 37 -13.16 -5.15 1.91
CA LYS A 37 -13.87 -6.19 1.16
C LYS A 37 -13.29 -7.57 1.45
N HIS A 38 -11.97 -7.71 1.44
CA HIS A 38 -11.30 -8.99 1.72
C HIS A 38 -11.39 -9.36 3.20
N ALA A 39 -11.23 -8.39 4.11
CA ALA A 39 -11.39 -8.64 5.55
C ALA A 39 -12.77 -9.22 5.88
N LEU A 40 -13.84 -8.67 5.29
CA LEU A 40 -15.22 -9.12 5.53
C LEU A 40 -15.53 -10.48 4.88
N LEU A 41 -14.94 -10.78 3.72
CA LEU A 41 -15.05 -12.11 3.10
C LEU A 41 -14.35 -13.19 3.93
N ASN A 42 -13.25 -12.83 4.60
CA ASN A 42 -12.50 -13.73 5.47
C ASN A 42 -13.12 -13.87 6.88
N SER A 43 -13.86 -12.88 7.38
CA SER A 43 -14.45 -12.91 8.73
C SER A 43 -15.71 -13.79 8.85
N ASN A 44 -16.29 -14.24 7.73
CA ASN A 44 -17.47 -15.13 7.72
C ASN A 44 -17.11 -16.62 7.76
N VAL A 45 -15.85 -16.97 8.04
CA VAL A 45 -15.35 -18.35 8.09
C VAL A 45 -15.04 -18.74 9.53
N ASP A 46 -16.07 -18.74 10.39
CA ASP A 46 -16.06 -19.57 11.60
C ASP A 46 -16.93 -20.82 11.35
N ALA A 47 -16.25 -21.97 11.43
CA ALA A 47 -16.71 -23.36 11.29
C ALA A 47 -16.97 -23.91 9.87
N PRO A 48 -16.10 -24.81 9.36
CA PRO A 48 -16.49 -25.74 8.31
C PRO A 48 -17.15 -26.99 8.92
N PRO A 49 -18.40 -27.35 8.58
CA PRO A 49 -18.80 -28.74 8.61
C PRO A 49 -18.04 -29.44 7.48
N ILE A 50 -17.21 -30.41 7.87
CA ILE A 50 -16.44 -31.28 6.99
C ILE A 50 -17.42 -32.18 6.23
N PHE A 51 -18.01 -31.75 5.11
CA PHE A 51 -18.60 -32.65 4.12
C PHE A 51 -18.74 -31.95 2.75
N GLY A 52 -18.06 -32.48 1.72
CA GLY A 52 -18.34 -32.16 0.31
C GLY A 52 -17.28 -31.33 -0.42
N ARG A 53 -16.17 -31.97 -0.77
CA ARG A 53 -15.18 -31.45 -1.75
C ARG A 53 -15.86 -31.18 -3.11
N VAL A 54 -15.88 -29.91 -3.56
CA VAL A 54 -15.38 -29.44 -4.90
C VAL A 54 -14.98 -27.94 -4.88
N SER A 55 -15.47 -27.10 -3.96
CA SER A 55 -15.20 -25.64 -4.00
C SER A 55 -13.85 -25.16 -3.42
N LYS A 56 -12.98 -26.06 -2.94
CA LYS A 56 -11.77 -25.72 -2.19
C LYS A 56 -10.49 -25.55 -3.03
N ILE A 57 -10.63 -25.40 -4.36
CA ILE A 57 -9.54 -25.06 -5.31
C ILE A 57 -9.81 -23.69 -5.93
N MET A 58 -10.27 -22.76 -5.10
CA MET A 58 -10.22 -21.33 -5.38
C MET A 58 -9.83 -20.68 -4.06
N SER A 59 -8.63 -20.99 -3.56
CA SER A 59 -7.83 -19.89 -3.02
C SER A 59 -7.65 -18.97 -4.22
N HIS A 60 -8.64 -18.09 -4.46
CA HIS A 60 -8.31 -16.80 -5.02
C HIS A 60 -7.22 -16.31 -4.08
N ASP A 61 -5.98 -16.35 -4.57
CA ASP A 61 -4.85 -15.69 -3.95
C ASP A 61 -5.27 -14.22 -3.89
N PHE A 62 -5.99 -13.87 -2.82
CA PHE A 62 -6.41 -12.51 -2.60
C PHE A 62 -5.14 -11.76 -2.27
N GLU A 63 -4.63 -11.04 -3.27
CA GLU A 63 -3.39 -10.26 -3.17
C GLU A 63 -3.47 -9.39 -1.92
N SER A 64 -2.53 -9.61 -1.00
CA SER A 64 -2.39 -8.75 0.17
C SER A 64 -2.07 -7.34 -0.33
N SER A 65 -2.92 -6.37 -0.02
CA SER A 65 -2.63 -4.98 -0.34
C SER A 65 -1.44 -4.50 0.50
N HIS A 66 -0.55 -3.71 -0.08
CA HIS A 66 0.59 -3.18 0.65
C HIS A 66 0.41 -1.68 0.85
N THR A 67 0.60 -1.23 2.08
CA THR A 67 0.49 0.18 2.45
C THR A 67 1.86 0.71 2.84
N ALA A 68 2.31 1.78 2.20
CA ALA A 68 3.57 2.46 2.52
C ALA A 68 3.31 3.80 3.21
N PHE A 69 4.16 4.10 4.17
CA PHE A 69 4.17 5.33 4.97
C PHE A 69 5.53 6.01 4.76
N LEU A 70 5.52 7.23 4.23
CA LEU A 70 6.73 8.00 3.97
C LEU A 70 6.61 9.37 4.61
N LEU A 71 7.62 9.79 5.37
CA LEU A 71 7.68 11.13 5.93
C LEU A 71 8.50 12.02 5.01
N LEU A 72 7.84 12.95 4.32
CA LEU A 72 8.40 13.70 3.22
C LEU A 72 8.37 15.21 3.49
N ASN A 73 9.36 15.94 2.99
CA ASN A 73 9.22 17.39 2.82
C ASN A 73 8.35 17.71 1.59
N ASP A 74 8.03 19.00 1.40
CA ASP A 74 7.07 19.42 0.38
C ASP A 74 7.59 19.12 -1.05
N ASP A 75 8.89 19.28 -1.29
CA ASP A 75 9.52 18.98 -2.58
C ASP A 75 9.52 17.48 -2.90
N GLN A 76 9.93 16.67 -1.92
CA GLN A 76 9.89 15.21 -2.00
C GLN A 76 8.46 14.71 -2.21
N LEU A 77 7.47 15.33 -1.58
CA LEU A 77 6.08 14.95 -1.74
C LEU A 77 5.59 15.16 -3.17
N GLU A 78 5.89 16.30 -3.79
CA GLU A 78 5.51 16.54 -5.19
C GLU A 78 6.23 15.58 -6.14
N HIS A 79 7.47 15.21 -5.83
CA HIS A 79 8.20 14.17 -6.57
C HIS A 79 7.57 12.79 -6.38
N ALA A 80 7.21 12.41 -5.16
CA ALA A 80 6.54 11.16 -4.84
C ALA A 80 5.22 11.03 -5.63
N LYS A 81 4.38 12.07 -5.59
CA LYS A 81 3.11 12.12 -6.35
C LYS A 81 3.34 11.88 -7.84
N ARG A 82 4.43 12.41 -8.40
CA ARG A 82 4.78 12.22 -9.81
C ARG A 82 5.21 10.78 -10.12
N VAL A 83 6.08 10.21 -9.29
CA VAL A 83 6.51 8.80 -9.41
C VAL A 83 5.30 7.87 -9.34
N ILE A 84 4.44 8.06 -8.33
CA ILE A 84 3.24 7.25 -8.12
C ILE A 84 2.30 7.34 -9.33
N ARG A 85 2.00 8.55 -9.81
CA ARG A 85 1.13 8.73 -10.99
C ARG A 85 1.72 8.10 -12.25
N ARG A 86 3.04 8.16 -12.43
CA ARG A 86 3.73 7.55 -13.57
C ARG A 86 3.63 6.03 -13.54
N ASN A 87 3.88 5.42 -12.39
CA ASN A 87 3.96 3.96 -12.25
C ASN A 87 2.57 3.30 -12.19
N THR A 88 1.59 4.01 -11.65
CA THR A 88 0.21 3.50 -11.54
C THR A 88 -0.68 3.95 -12.70
N HIS A 89 -0.20 4.81 -13.60
CA HIS A 89 -1.05 5.49 -14.59
C HIS A 89 -2.28 6.19 -13.97
N GLY A 90 -2.16 6.61 -12.71
CA GLY A 90 -3.26 7.10 -11.87
C GLY A 90 -3.89 5.99 -11.02
N LEU A 91 -4.11 6.30 -9.74
CA LEU A 91 -4.59 5.32 -8.75
C LEU A 91 -6.01 4.82 -9.03
N GLY A 92 -6.93 5.69 -9.44
CA GLY A 92 -8.31 5.30 -9.77
C GLY A 92 -8.97 4.46 -8.65
N LYS A 93 -9.37 3.23 -8.97
CA LYS A 93 -9.93 2.25 -8.02
C LYS A 93 -8.88 1.27 -7.45
N LYS A 94 -7.63 1.38 -7.86
CA LYS A 94 -6.53 0.45 -7.55
C LYS A 94 -5.81 0.81 -6.26
N GLY A 95 -6.20 1.89 -5.60
CA GLY A 95 -5.48 2.36 -4.43
C GLY A 95 -5.91 3.74 -3.98
N VAL A 96 -5.32 4.19 -2.89
CA VAL A 96 -5.56 5.51 -2.31
C VAL A 96 -4.24 6.09 -1.84
N MET A 97 -4.09 7.40 -2.01
CA MET A 97 -2.96 8.16 -1.53
C MET A 97 -3.47 9.43 -0.88
N PHE A 98 -3.00 9.70 0.33
CA PHE A 98 -3.34 10.91 1.06
C PHE A 98 -2.17 11.34 1.95
N THR A 99 -2.25 12.58 2.43
CA THR A 99 -1.21 13.17 3.26
C THR A 99 -1.78 13.67 4.57
N LEU A 100 -1.02 13.50 5.64
CA LEU A 100 -1.32 14.05 6.95
C LEU A 100 -0.21 15.05 7.35
N PRO A 101 -0.55 16.25 7.88
CA PRO A 101 0.46 17.17 8.38
C PRO A 101 1.16 16.56 9.60
N VAL A 102 2.49 16.67 9.64
CA VAL A 102 3.30 16.18 10.77
C VAL A 102 3.87 17.38 11.51
N LEU A 103 3.46 17.55 12.77
CA LEU A 103 3.84 18.69 13.60
C LEU A 103 5.24 18.55 14.22
N SER A 104 5.65 17.30 14.50
CA SER A 104 6.95 16.97 15.05
C SER A 104 7.37 15.57 14.59
N PHE A 105 8.67 15.36 14.48
CA PHE A 105 9.28 14.07 14.14
C PHE A 105 10.73 14.06 14.64
N GLU A 106 11.28 12.87 14.83
CA GLU A 106 12.67 12.64 15.22
C GLU A 106 13.28 11.54 14.32
N GLY A 107 14.60 11.56 14.10
CA GLY A 107 15.32 10.47 13.42
C GLY A 107 15.24 10.44 11.88
N ILE A 108 15.42 11.57 11.21
CA ILE A 108 15.49 11.69 9.73
C ILE A 108 16.88 12.13 9.24
N ASP A 109 17.92 11.99 10.08
CA ASP A 109 19.27 12.33 9.67
C ASP A 109 19.68 11.52 8.43
N ALA A 110 20.10 12.24 7.39
CA ALA A 110 20.53 11.67 6.12
C ALA A 110 21.84 10.90 6.32
N GLU A 111 21.86 9.62 5.94
CA GLU A 111 23.09 8.98 5.47
C GLU A 111 23.32 9.31 4.00
#